data_AF-A0AAN9AD58-F1
#
_entry.id   AF-A0AAN9AD58-F1
#
_cell.length_a   1.000
_cell.length_b   1.000
_cell.length_c   1.000
_cell.angle_alpha   90.00
_cell.angle_beta   90.00
_cell.angle_gamma   90.00
#
_symmetry.space_group_name_H-M   'P 1'
#
loop_
_entity.id
_entity.type
_entity.pdbx_description
1 polymer ?
#
loop_
_entity_poly.entity_id
_entity_poly.type
_entity_poly.pdbx_seq_one_letter_code
_entity_poly.pdbx_strand_id
1 'polypeptide(L)'
;MLMNLTRLRKFGWEDYVVPIYKHYKLAITWGDQDIINIIFHYHPDKLYVYGCEYNLRPDHCMYMSVCKVAEKRGVYVLHGNRGTFHSDKQPAFRAVYKAWDEFQL
;
A
#
# COMPACT_ATOMS: atom_id res chain seq x y z
N MET A 1 -3.53 4.68 3.01
CA MET A 1 -3.21 5.91 2.26
C MET A 1 -3.86 7.09 2.96
N LEU A 2 -3.21 8.26 3.00
CA LEU A 2 -3.85 9.47 3.51
C LEU A 2 -4.49 10.24 2.36
N MET A 3 -5.73 10.71 2.57
CA MET A 3 -6.51 11.41 1.56
C MET A 3 -6.91 12.79 2.05
N ASN A 4 -6.44 13.85 1.38
CA ASN A 4 -6.92 15.19 1.63
C ASN A 4 -8.23 15.40 0.87
N LEU A 5 -9.36 15.19 1.55
CA LEU A 5 -10.68 15.21 0.93
C LEU A 5 -11.05 16.55 0.28
N THR A 6 -10.55 17.67 0.82
CA THR A 6 -10.76 19.00 0.22
C THR A 6 -10.05 19.11 -1.12
N ARG A 7 -8.80 18.63 -1.23
CA ARG A 7 -8.05 18.60 -2.49
C ARG A 7 -8.65 17.61 -3.49
N LEU A 8 -9.10 16.44 -3.02
CA LEU A 8 -9.74 15.43 -3.88
C LEU A 8 -11.05 15.92 -4.49
N ARG A 9 -11.91 16.58 -3.71
CA ARG A 9 -13.14 17.19 -4.23
C ARG A 9 -12.85 18.27 -5.26
N LYS A 10 -11.87 19.16 -4.99
CA LYS A 10 -11.44 20.19 -5.96
C LYS A 10 -10.82 19.61 -7.24
N PHE A 11 -10.19 18.45 -7.12
CA PHE A 11 -9.61 17.74 -8.26
C PHE A 11 -10.67 17.03 -9.13
N GLY A 12 -11.91 16.87 -8.64
CA GLY A 12 -12.93 16.11 -9.35
C GLY A 12 -12.68 14.60 -9.27
N TRP A 13 -12.17 14.10 -8.14
CA TRP A 13 -11.79 12.69 -7.97
C TRP A 13 -12.84 11.67 -8.46
N GLU A 14 -14.12 11.90 -8.13
CA GLU A 14 -15.23 11.00 -8.51
C GLU A 14 -15.47 10.95 -10.02
N ASP A 15 -15.17 12.04 -10.73
CA ASP A 15 -15.30 12.15 -12.19
C ASP A 15 -14.30 11.23 -12.92
N TYR A 16 -13.20 10.84 -12.27
CA TYR A 16 -12.22 9.90 -12.82
C TYR A 16 -12.50 8.45 -12.43
N VAL A 17 -12.78 8.20 -11.14
CA VAL A 17 -12.84 6.82 -10.59
C VAL A 17 -13.88 5.97 -11.29
N VAL A 18 -15.11 6.47 -11.44
CA VAL A 18 -16.22 5.67 -11.99
C VAL A 18 -16.02 5.37 -13.48
N PRO A 19 -15.66 6.34 -14.34
CA PRO A 19 -15.37 6.04 -15.75
C PRO A 19 -14.19 5.09 -15.95
N ILE A 20 -13.09 5.27 -15.20
CA ILE A 20 -11.91 4.37 -15.28
C ILE A 20 -12.31 2.96 -14.88
N TYR A 21 -13.03 2.78 -13.76
CA TYR A 21 -13.54 1.48 -13.38
C TYR A 21 -14.40 0.87 -14.50
N LYS A 22 -15.39 1.60 -15.02
CA LYS A 22 -16.29 1.07 -16.06
C LYS A 22 -15.54 0.66 -17.33
N HIS A 23 -14.52 1.42 -17.72
CA HIS A 23 -13.71 1.15 -18.91
C HIS A 23 -12.79 -0.07 -18.70
N TYR A 24 -12.10 -0.13 -17.55
CA TYR A 24 -11.03 -1.10 -17.32
C TYR A 24 -11.44 -2.30 -16.44
N LYS A 25 -12.69 -2.41 -15.96
CA LYS A 25 -13.13 -3.47 -15.02
C LYS A 25 -12.81 -4.91 -15.44
N LEU A 26 -12.63 -5.19 -16.74
CA LEU A 26 -12.26 -6.51 -17.26
C LEU A 26 -10.75 -6.68 -17.49
N ALA A 27 -9.97 -5.61 -17.36
CA ALA A 27 -8.53 -5.57 -17.60
C ALA A 27 -7.70 -5.31 -16.33
N ILE A 28 -8.32 -4.84 -15.24
CA ILE A 28 -7.66 -4.60 -13.95
C ILE A 28 -7.74 -5.83 -13.05
N THR A 29 -6.66 -6.11 -12.34
CA THR A 29 -6.56 -7.26 -11.42
C THR A 29 -6.81 -6.83 -9.98
N TRP A 30 -6.30 -5.66 -9.60
CA TRP A 30 -6.41 -5.10 -8.26
C TRP A 30 -7.18 -3.78 -8.34
N GLY A 31 -8.50 -3.88 -8.42
CA GLY A 31 -9.37 -2.76 -8.81
C GLY A 31 -9.05 -1.43 -8.13
N ASP A 32 -8.94 -1.43 -6.80
CA ASP A 32 -8.62 -0.23 -6.02
C ASP A 32 -7.21 0.33 -6.32
N GLN A 33 -6.18 -0.51 -6.33
CA GLN A 33 -4.81 -0.09 -6.62
C GLN A 33 -4.63 0.36 -8.07
N ASP A 34 -5.16 -0.41 -9.01
CA ASP A 34 -5.01 -0.18 -10.45
C ASP A 34 -5.72 1.11 -10.88
N ILE A 35 -6.95 1.35 -10.41
CA ILE A 35 -7.68 2.60 -10.72
C ILE A 35 -6.87 3.81 -10.26
N ILE A 36 -6.36 3.78 -9.03
CA ILE A 36 -5.60 4.90 -8.47
C ILE A 36 -4.28 5.10 -9.22
N ASN A 37 -3.60 4.02 -9.60
CA ASN A 37 -2.40 4.07 -10.42
C ASN A 37 -2.66 4.69 -11.80
N ILE A 38 -3.79 4.37 -12.44
CA ILE A 38 -4.17 4.97 -13.72
C ILE A 38 -4.39 6.48 -13.57
N ILE A 39 -5.11 6.92 -12.53
CA ILE A 39 -5.36 8.35 -12.28
C ILE A 39 -4.02 9.10 -12.11
N PHE A 40 -3.14 8.62 -11.22
CA PHE A 40 -1.91 9.34 -10.90
C PHE A 40 -0.79 9.15 -11.94
N HIS A 41 -0.91 8.19 -12.86
CA HIS A 41 -0.09 8.17 -14.06
C HIS A 41 -0.25 9.45 -14.89
N TYR A 42 -1.49 9.93 -15.04
CA TYR A 42 -1.80 11.17 -15.77
C TYR A 42 -1.73 12.44 -14.89
N HIS A 43 -1.72 12.27 -13.56
CA HIS A 43 -1.68 13.39 -12.60
C HIS A 43 -0.60 13.19 -11.52
N PRO A 44 0.69 13.06 -11.90
CA PRO A 44 1.76 12.76 -10.94
C PRO A 44 1.96 13.86 -9.90
N ASP A 45 1.62 15.12 -10.22
CA ASP A 45 1.70 16.26 -9.29
C ASP A 45 0.64 16.22 -8.17
N LYS A 46 -0.37 15.33 -8.29
CA LYS A 46 -1.43 15.14 -7.30
C LYS A 46 -1.12 14.00 -6.31
N LEU A 47 -0.02 13.28 -6.51
CA LEU A 47 0.40 12.18 -5.66
C LEU A 47 1.66 12.54 -4.86
N TYR A 48 1.62 12.29 -3.56
CA TYR A 48 2.81 12.30 -2.72
C TYR A 48 3.14 10.86 -2.32
N VAL A 49 4.31 10.37 -2.76
CA VAL A 49 4.72 8.98 -2.54
C VAL A 49 5.48 8.87 -1.22
N TYR A 50 5.01 7.99 -0.35
CA TYR A 50 5.70 7.69 0.91
C TYR A 50 6.90 6.77 0.70
N GLY A 51 7.87 6.86 1.62
CA GLY A 51 8.98 5.92 1.68
C GLY A 51 8.52 4.49 1.96
N CYS A 52 9.35 3.51 1.61
CA CYS A 52 9.04 2.09 1.73
C CYS A 52 8.83 1.64 3.19
N GLU A 53 9.35 2.38 4.16
CA GLU A 53 9.19 2.17 5.60
C GLU A 53 7.73 2.32 6.08
N TYR A 54 6.88 2.98 5.30
CA TYR A 54 5.43 3.13 5.55
C TYR A 54 4.57 2.05 4.88
N ASN A 55 5.17 1.06 4.23
CA ASN A 55 4.44 -0.06 3.62
C ASN A 55 5.37 -1.27 3.43
N LEU A 56 6.05 -1.70 4.50
CA LEU A 56 6.99 -2.81 4.38
C LEU A 56 6.21 -4.13 4.19
N ARG A 57 6.45 -4.79 3.05
CA ARG A 57 5.91 -6.10 2.67
C ARG A 57 7.01 -7.15 2.65
N PRO A 58 6.70 -8.45 2.76
CA PRO A 58 7.71 -9.51 2.69
C PRO A 58 8.46 -9.53 1.35
N ASP A 59 7.82 -9.08 0.28
CA ASP A 59 8.43 -8.94 -1.05
C ASP A 59 9.69 -8.04 -1.00
N HIS A 60 9.76 -7.08 -0.07
CA HIS A 60 10.94 -6.22 0.09
C HIS A 60 12.16 -6.92 0.70
N CYS A 61 12.00 -8.14 1.19
CA CYS A 61 13.05 -8.90 1.89
C CYS A 61 13.28 -10.29 1.29
N MET A 62 12.62 -10.64 0.18
CA MET A 62 12.59 -12.02 -0.35
C MET A 62 13.96 -12.54 -0.80
N TYR A 63 14.77 -11.69 -1.43
CA TYR A 63 16.12 -12.06 -1.90
C TYR A 63 17.21 -11.21 -1.22
N MET A 64 16.96 -9.92 -1.13
CA MET A 64 17.75 -8.95 -0.39
C MET A 64 16.80 -7.85 0.08
N SER A 65 17.19 -7.11 1.11
CA SER A 65 16.40 -5.96 1.53
C SER A 65 16.56 -4.82 0.52
N VAL A 66 15.44 -4.45 -0.09
CA VAL A 66 15.34 -3.33 -1.04
C VAL A 66 14.86 -2.04 -0.37
N CYS A 67 14.50 -2.09 0.93
CA CYS A 67 14.10 -0.92 1.71
C CYS A 67 15.22 -0.51 2.68
N LYS A 68 16.27 0.13 2.15
CA LYS A 68 17.44 0.56 2.94
C LYS A 68 17.13 1.60 4.01
N VAL A 69 16.07 2.38 3.83
CA VAL A 69 15.62 3.34 4.84
C VAL A 69 15.09 2.60 6.08
N ALA A 70 14.34 1.52 5.88
CA ALA A 70 13.82 0.72 6.99
C ALA A 70 14.92 -0.01 7.78
N GLU A 71 16.01 -0.42 7.13
CA GLU A 71 17.18 -0.98 7.83
C GLU A 71 17.83 0.03 8.79
N LYS A 72 17.83 1.32 8.43
CA LYS A 72 18.50 2.38 9.20
C LYS A 72 17.58 3.07 10.22
N ARG A 73 16.30 3.23 9.89
CA ARG A 73 15.33 4.03 10.66
C ARG A 73 14.18 3.20 11.25
N GLY A 74 14.14 1.91 10.93
CA GLY A 74 13.06 1.02 11.34
C GLY A 74 11.87 1.03 10.39
N VAL A 75 10.92 0.15 10.68
CA VAL A 75 9.66 0.00 9.96
C VAL A 75 8.59 0.80 10.69
N TYR A 76 7.85 1.64 9.97
CA TYR A 76 6.76 2.42 10.56
C TYR A 76 5.40 1.75 10.37
N VAL A 77 5.20 1.08 9.23
CA VAL A 77 3.99 0.29 8.96
C VAL A 77 4.39 -1.01 8.28
N LEU A 78 3.96 -2.12 8.88
CA LEU A 78 4.14 -3.47 8.36
C LEU A 78 2.84 -3.94 7.69
N HIS A 79 2.93 -4.46 6.46
CA HIS A 79 1.78 -4.87 5.68
C HIS A 79 1.69 -6.40 5.61
N GLY A 80 0.60 -6.96 6.16
CA GLY A 80 0.26 -8.38 6.12
C GLY A 80 -0.27 -8.90 4.78
N ASN A 81 0.26 -8.43 3.65
CA ASN A 81 -0.26 -8.77 2.32
C ASN A 81 -0.25 -10.30 2.11
N ARG A 82 -1.24 -10.83 1.38
CA ARG A 82 -1.35 -12.28 1.08
C ARG A 82 -1.42 -13.17 2.33
N GLY A 83 -1.96 -12.65 3.44
CA GLY A 83 -2.15 -13.41 4.68
C GLY A 83 -0.86 -13.69 5.45
N THR A 84 0.18 -12.89 5.25
CA THR A 84 1.52 -13.14 5.81
C THR A 84 1.58 -13.06 7.32
N PHE A 85 0.65 -12.35 7.96
CA PHE A 85 0.49 -12.34 9.42
C PHE A 85 -0.04 -13.66 9.99
N HIS A 86 -0.75 -14.44 9.19
CA HIS A 86 -1.41 -15.67 9.65
C HIS A 86 -0.78 -16.95 9.08
N SER A 87 0.17 -16.82 8.15
CA SER A 87 0.88 -17.94 7.55
C SER A 87 2.25 -18.17 8.17
N ASP A 88 2.77 -19.40 8.11
CA ASP A 88 4.14 -19.72 8.53
C ASP A 88 5.19 -19.42 7.45
N LYS A 89 4.79 -18.88 6.30
CA LYS A 89 5.70 -18.53 5.19
C LYS A 89 6.64 -17.37 5.53
N GLN A 90 6.22 -16.49 6.45
CA GLN A 90 6.98 -15.28 6.84
C GLN A 90 6.99 -15.15 8.37
N PRO A 91 7.81 -15.95 9.08
CA PRO A 91 7.78 -16.05 10.54
C PRO A 91 7.98 -14.70 11.26
N ALA A 92 8.84 -13.83 10.73
CA ALA A 92 9.08 -12.51 11.31
C ALA A 92 7.83 -11.61 11.27
N PHE A 93 7.08 -11.63 10.16
CA PHE A 93 5.85 -10.86 10.03
C PHE A 93 4.77 -11.38 10.99
N ARG A 94 4.63 -12.71 11.07
CA ARG A 94 3.72 -13.36 12.01
C ARG A 94 4.07 -13.07 13.47
N ALA A 95 5.35 -13.04 13.83
CA ALA A 95 5.79 -12.73 15.19
C ALA A 95 5.41 -11.30 15.61
N VAL A 96 5.58 -10.31 14.74
CA VAL A 96 5.16 -8.92 15.01
C VAL A 96 3.65 -8.84 15.19
N TYR A 97 2.88 -9.47 14.30
CA TYR A 97 1.42 -9.50 14.41
C TYR A 97 0.95 -10.15 15.72
N LYS A 98 1.54 -11.29 16.10
CA LYS A 98 1.23 -11.96 17.37
C LYS A 98 1.53 -11.10 18.57
N ALA A 99 2.68 -10.43 18.60
CA ALA A 99 2.99 -9.52 19.69
C ALA A 99 1.94 -8.40 19.78
N TRP A 100 1.52 -7.84 18.64
CA TRP A 100 0.48 -6.81 18.61
C TRP A 100 -0.85 -7.29 19.20
N ASP A 101 -1.25 -8.51 18.85
CA ASP A 101 -2.46 -9.17 19.34
C ASP A 101 -2.34 -9.53 20.84
N GLU A 102 -1.23 -10.12 21.27
CA GLU A 102 -0.99 -10.52 22.66
C GLU A 102 -0.94 -9.31 23.61
N PHE A 103 -0.34 -8.20 23.17
CA PHE A 103 -0.19 -6.98 23.98
C PHE A 103 -1.30 -5.94 23.78
N GLN A 104 -2.27 -6.21 22.89
CA GLN A 104 -3.39 -5.30 22.58
C GLN A 104 -2.91 -3.86 22.27
N LEU A 105 -1.87 -3.76 21.46
CA LEU A 105 -1.23 -2.49 21.05
C LEU A 105 -1.99 -1.76 19.95
#